data_AF-A0A7V9SEA4-F1
#
_entry.id   AF-A0A7V9SEA4-F1
#
_cell.length_a   1.000
_cell.length_b   1.000
_cell.length_c   1.000
_cell.angle_alpha   90.00
_cell.angle_beta   90.00
_cell.angle_gamma   90.00
#
_symmetry.space_group_name_H-M   'P 1'
#
loop_
_entity.id
_entity.type
_entity.pdbx_description
1 polymer ?
#
loop_
_entity_poly.entity_id
_entity_poly.type
_entity_poly.pdbx_seq_one_letter_code
_entity_poly.pdbx_strand_id
1 'polypeptide(L)'
;MGLLDDIRDGAIRCSSDIDGVLRQCLLLAAKLGHEPFRQWVESELNGYPDRASLPDYRIVPASIHFEVYSPGWTVKQLELSRFGGQVASR
;
A
#
# COMPACT_ATOMS: atom_id res chain seq x y z
N MET A 1 9.81 22.40 -21.29
CA MET A 1 8.80 21.55 -20.66
C MET A 1 8.84 20.19 -21.33
N GLY A 2 9.61 19.26 -20.78
CA GLY A 2 9.62 17.88 -21.23
C GLY A 2 8.67 17.01 -20.40
N LEU A 3 8.25 15.87 -20.95
CA LEU A 3 7.40 14.90 -20.24
C LEU A 3 7.96 14.51 -18.86
N LEU A 4 9.28 14.41 -18.74
CA LEU A 4 9.94 14.11 -17.47
C LEU A 4 9.85 15.27 -16.46
N ASP A 5 9.91 16.52 -16.94
CA ASP A 5 9.70 17.69 -16.10
C ASP A 5 8.26 17.71 -15.57
N ASP A 6 7.28 17.40 -16.42
CA ASP A 6 5.87 17.36 -16.05
C ASP A 6 5.59 16.27 -14.99
N ILE A 7 6.18 15.07 -15.16
CA ILE A 7 6.08 13.97 -14.18
C ILE A 7 6.73 14.36 -12.86
N ARG A 8 7.92 14.97 -12.90
CA ARG A 8 8.63 15.42 -11.69
C ARG A 8 7.80 16.47 -10.95
N ASP A 9 7.31 17.47 -11.67
CA ASP A 9 6.54 18.56 -11.09
C ASP A 9 5.19 18.05 -10.53
N GLY A 10 4.57 17.08 -11.21
CA GLY A 10 3.40 16.38 -10.71
C GLY A 10 3.67 15.58 -9.44
N ALA A 11 4.76 14.81 -9.41
CA ALA A 11 5.11 13.95 -8.27
C ALA A 11 5.51 14.74 -7.01
N ILE A 12 6.13 15.92 -7.16
CA ILE A 12 6.55 16.76 -6.02
C ILE A 12 5.37 17.56 -5.45
N ARG A 13 4.37 17.89 -6.26
CA ARG A 13 3.18 18.62 -5.80
C ARG A 13 2.22 17.65 -5.11
N CYS A 14 2.12 17.72 -3.79
CA CYS A 14 1.17 16.92 -3.00
C CYS A 14 -0.33 17.15 -3.32
N SER A 15 -0.65 18.12 -4.17
CA SER A 15 -2.02 18.43 -4.60
C SER A 15 -2.40 17.81 -5.95
N SER A 16 -1.47 17.11 -6.60
CA SER A 16 -1.72 16.53 -7.93
C SER A 16 -2.49 15.21 -7.81
N ASP A 17 -3.28 14.93 -8.85
CA ASP A 17 -3.93 13.63 -9.02
C ASP A 17 -2.84 12.58 -9.33
N ILE A 18 -2.63 11.63 -8.42
CA ILE A 18 -1.64 10.56 -8.56
C ILE A 18 -1.89 9.74 -9.83
N ASP A 19 -3.16 9.55 -10.21
CA ASP A 19 -3.53 8.81 -11.41
C ASP A 19 -3.08 9.57 -12.68
N GLY A 20 -3.14 10.90 -12.65
CA GLY A 20 -2.63 11.77 -13.71
C GLY A 20 -1.15 11.59 -13.95
N VAL A 21 -0.36 11.57 -12.87
CA VAL A 21 1.09 11.37 -12.93
C VAL A 21 1.41 9.95 -13.42
N LEU A 22 0.70 8.93 -12.93
CA LEU A 22 0.88 7.54 -13.37
C LEU A 22 0.56 7.35 -14.87
N ARG A 23 -0.46 8.03 -15.41
CA ARG A 23 -0.74 8.01 -16.86
C ARG A 23 0.39 8.62 -17.69
N GLN A 24 1.05 9.67 -17.19
CA GLN A 24 2.24 10.23 -17.84
C GLN A 24 3.44 9.25 -17.77
N CYS A 25 3.61 8.56 -16.64
CA CYS A 25 4.59 7.48 -16.51
C CYS A 25 4.33 6.33 -17.49
N LEU A 26 3.06 5.98 -17.75
CA LEU A 26 2.70 4.98 -18.76
C LEU A 26 3.14 5.40 -20.16
N LEU A 27 2.90 6.66 -20.53
CA LEU A 27 3.39 7.23 -21.79
C LEU A 27 4.93 7.19 -21.87
N LEU A 28 5.61 7.51 -20.76
CA LEU A 28 7.06 7.43 -20.67
C LEU A 28 7.56 5.99 -20.86
N ALA A 29 6.92 5.01 -20.20
CA ALA A 29 7.26 3.60 -20.32
C ALA A 29 7.15 3.10 -21.76
N ALA A 30 6.07 3.48 -22.46
CA ALA A 30 5.85 3.16 -23.86
C ALA A 30 6.92 3.77 -24.77
N LYS A 31 7.34 5.02 -24.50
CA LYS A 31 8.42 5.69 -25.25
C LYS A 31 9.79 5.04 -25.04
N LEU A 32 10.05 4.53 -23.83
CA LEU A 32 11.30 3.87 -23.48
C LEU A 32 11.33 2.40 -23.91
N GLY A 33 10.19 1.80 -24.27
CA GLY A 33 10.08 0.37 -24.54
C GLY A 33 10.39 -0.50 -23.31
N HIS A 34 10.24 0.04 -22.10
CA HIS A 34 10.61 -0.65 -20.86
C HIS A 34 9.43 -1.43 -20.28
N GLU A 35 9.29 -2.67 -20.73
CA GLU A 35 8.15 -3.54 -20.41
C GLU A 35 7.88 -3.74 -18.90
N PRO A 36 8.89 -3.99 -18.04
CA PRO A 36 8.64 -4.16 -16.60
C PRO A 36 8.08 -2.88 -15.95
N PHE A 37 8.48 -1.71 -16.45
CA PHE A 37 8.00 -0.44 -15.92
C PHE A 37 6.56 -0.19 -16.37
N ARG A 38 6.23 -0.55 -17.62
CA ARG A 38 4.85 -0.49 -18.11
C ARG A 38 3.92 -1.35 -17.26
N GLN A 39 4.27 -2.62 -17.04
CA GLN A 39 3.46 -3.54 -16.22
C GLN A 39 3.30 -3.05 -14.79
N TRP A 40 4.35 -2.46 -14.21
CA TRP A 40 4.27 -1.86 -12.89
C TRP A 40 3.28 -0.69 -12.85
N VAL A 41 3.37 0.25 -13.79
CA VAL A 41 2.44 1.40 -13.86
C VAL A 41 0.99 0.93 -14.07
N GLU A 42 0.77 -0.07 -14.93
CA GLU A 42 -0.55 -0.64 -15.17
C GLU A 42 -1.13 -1.33 -13.94
N SER A 43 -0.30 -2.05 -13.18
CA SER A 43 -0.70 -2.69 -11.92
C SER A 43 -0.99 -1.66 -10.83
N GLU A 44 -0.27 -0.54 -10.82
CA GLU A 44 -0.51 0.55 -9.87
C GLU A 44 -1.82 1.30 -10.18
N LEU A 45 -2.16 1.49 -11.46
CA LEU A 45 -3.38 2.15 -11.91
C LEU A 45 -4.62 1.27 -11.80
N ASN A 46 -4.52 -0.02 -12.15
CA ASN A 46 -5.68 -0.92 -12.24
C ASN A 46 -5.79 -1.87 -11.05
N GLY A 47 -4.79 -1.88 -10.17
CA GLY A 47 -4.67 -2.83 -9.07
C GLY A 47 -3.89 -4.10 -9.46
N TYR A 48 -3.37 -4.78 -8.44
CA TYR A 48 -2.63 -6.03 -8.60
C TYR A 48 -3.59 -7.23 -8.63
N PRO A 49 -3.35 -8.23 -9.51
CA PRO A 49 -4.26 -9.36 -9.67
C PRO A 49 -4.26 -10.32 -8.47
N ASP A 50 -3.16 -10.40 -7.73
CA ASP A 50 -2.98 -11.37 -6.65
C ASP A 50 -2.02 -10.84 -5.57
N ARG A 51 -1.98 -11.51 -4.41
CA ARG A 51 -1.14 -11.07 -3.29
C ARG A 51 0.36 -11.26 -3.52
N ALA A 52 0.77 -12.22 -4.34
CA ALA A 52 2.18 -12.50 -4.60
C ALA A 52 2.80 -11.51 -5.60
N SER A 53 1.98 -10.82 -6.41
CA SER A 53 2.42 -9.72 -7.27
C SER A 53 2.51 -8.36 -6.57
N LEU A 54 2.06 -8.25 -5.32
CA LEU A 54 2.18 -7.00 -4.56
C LEU A 54 3.64 -6.73 -4.15
N PRO A 55 4.17 -5.53 -4.46
CA PRO A 55 5.47 -5.11 -3.96
C PRO A 55 5.48 -4.95 -2.43
N ASP A 56 6.64 -5.19 -1.81
CA ASP A 56 6.81 -5.10 -0.35
C ASP A 56 6.35 -3.74 0.23
N TYR A 57 6.56 -2.65 -0.52
CA TYR A 57 6.15 -1.30 -0.08
C TYR A 57 4.63 -1.10 -0.04
N ARG A 58 3.83 -1.94 -0.71
CA ARG A 58 2.36 -1.95 -0.62
C ARG A 58 1.85 -2.77 0.57
N ILE A 59 2.71 -3.50 1.26
CA ILE A 59 2.37 -4.29 2.44
C ILE A 59 2.50 -3.40 3.69
N VAL A 60 1.38 -2.86 4.15
CA VAL A 60 1.34 -2.02 5.37
C VAL A 60 0.94 -2.87 6.57
N PRO A 61 1.78 -3.01 7.61
CA PRO A 61 1.38 -3.71 8.83
C PRO A 61 0.29 -2.88 9.55
N ALA A 62 -0.81 -3.54 9.91
CA ALA A 62 -1.92 -2.91 10.62
C ALA A 62 -2.15 -3.62 11.95
N SER A 63 -2.33 -2.84 13.01
CA SER A 63 -2.76 -3.33 14.33
C SER A 63 -4.27 -3.24 14.43
N ILE A 64 -4.93 -4.34 14.80
CA ILE A 64 -6.37 -4.35 15.05
C ILE A 64 -6.57 -4.09 16.55
N HIS A 65 -7.25 -2.99 16.86
CA HIS A 65 -7.70 -2.69 18.22
C HIS A 65 -9.16 -3.15 18.37
N PHE A 66 -9.47 -3.90 19.43
CA PHE A 66 -10.84 -4.23 19.78
C PHE A 66 -11.06 -4.07 21.28
N GLU A 67 -12.16 -3.42 21.64
CA GLU A 67 -12.61 -3.28 23.02
C GLU A 67 -13.62 -4.40 23.31
N VAL A 68 -13.26 -5.32 24.21
CA VAL A 68 -14.21 -6.36 24.67
C VAL A 68 -14.89 -5.87 25.94
N TYR A 69 -16.20 -5.61 25.85
CA TYR A 69 -17.02 -5.38 27.03
C TYR A 69 -17.51 -6.72 27.59
N SER A 70 -16.78 -7.28 28.55
CA SER A 70 -17.24 -8.44 29.31
C SER A 70 -17.68 -8.00 30.71
N PRO A 71 -18.83 -8.45 31.22
CA PRO A 71 -19.20 -8.20 32.62
C PRO A 71 -18.19 -8.89 33.54
N GLY A 72 -17.36 -8.11 34.22
CA GLY A 72 -16.46 -8.60 35.28
C GLY A 72 -15.00 -8.86 34.90
N TRP A 73 -14.59 -8.76 33.62
CA TRP A 73 -13.18 -8.88 33.23
C TRP A 73 -12.75 -7.73 32.30
N THR A 74 -11.60 -7.12 32.58
CA THR A 74 -10.99 -6.10 31.71
C THR A 74 -9.94 -6.78 30.82
N VAL A 75 -10.17 -6.81 29.50
CA VAL A 75 -9.15 -7.27 28.55
C VAL A 75 -8.13 -6.15 28.34
N LYS A 76 -6.89 -6.36 28.77
CA LYS A 76 -5.77 -5.47 28.42
C LYS A 76 -5.32 -5.83 27.00
N GLN A 77 -5.53 -4.91 26.06
CA GLN A 77 -4.96 -4.82 24.70
C GLN A 77 -4.41 -6.14 24.12
N LEU A 78 -5.17 -6.78 23.22
CA LEU A 78 -4.67 -7.95 22.49
C LEU A 78 -3.74 -7.52 21.36
N GLU A 79 -2.44 -7.67 21.55
CA GLU A 79 -1.47 -7.63 20.46
C GLU A 79 -1.53 -8.97 19.69
N LEU A 80 -2.05 -8.92 18.46
CA LEU A 80 -2.27 -10.08 17.57
C LEU A 80 -0.98 -10.82 17.14
N SER A 81 0.19 -10.38 17.60
CA SER A 81 1.48 -11.03 17.37
C SER A 81 1.75 -12.24 18.27
N ARG A 82 0.87 -12.55 19.23
CA ARG A 82 1.01 -13.69 20.17
C ARG A 82 -0.30 -14.43 20.43
N PHE A 83 -0.86 -15.08 19.41
CA PHE A 83 -1.83 -16.17 19.65
C PHE A 83 -1.09 -17.43 20.13
N GLY A 84 -0.54 -17.35 21.34
CA GLY A 84 -0.03 -18.45 22.15
C GLY A 84 -0.58 -18.25 23.55
N GLY A 85 -1.83 -18.67 23.76
CA GLY A 85 -2.54 -18.45 25.01
C GLY A 85 -1.81 -19.11 26.19
N GLN A 86 -1.31 -18.30 27.12
CA GLN A 86 -1.09 -18.74 28.48
C GLN A 86 -2.21 -18.19 29.35
N VAL A 87 -3.11 -19.09 29.74
CA VAL A 87 -4.08 -18.87 30.81
C VAL A 87 -3.28 -18.89 32.11
N ALA A 88 -3.03 -17.71 32.69
CA ALA A 88 -2.48 -17.61 34.03
C ALA A 88 -3.61 -17.88 35.05
N SER A 89 -3.57 -19.05 35.67
CA SER A 89 -4.38 -19.36 36.86
C SER A 89 -3.64 -18.95 38.13
N ARG A 90 -4.23 -18.05 38.93
CA ARG A 90 -4.51 -18.19 40.38
C ARG A 90 -5.01 -16.87 40.94
#